data_AF-A0A8J2FR82-F1
#
_entry.id   AF-A0A8J2FR82-F1
#
_cell.length_a   1.000
_cell.length_b   1.000
_cell.length_c   1.000
_cell.angle_alpha   90.00
_cell.angle_beta   90.00
_cell.angle_gamma   90.00
#
_symmetry.space_group_name_H-M   'P 1'
#
loop_
_entity.id
_entity.type
_entity.pdbx_description
1 polymer ?
#
loop_
_entity_poly.entity_id
_entity_poly.type
_entity_poly.pdbx_seq_one_letter_code
_entity_poly.pdbx_strand_id
1 'polypeptide(L)'
;MLKAKQELTGSLQYLCLTRLDIVVPLKMCAKVKATEESLASLKRIIRYLRTRRALMYKNRSHEFKGKLILTAWSDSDWASFGDRRSISGIVINLN
;
A
#
# COMPACT_ATOMS: atom_id res chain seq x y z
N MET A 1 -2.36 6.35 -26.16
CA MET A 1 -2.56 5.47 -24.98
C MET A 1 -1.26 5.01 -24.32
N LEU A 2 -0.28 4.49 -25.08
CA LEU A 2 0.99 4.01 -24.53
C LEU A 2 1.77 5.07 -23.74
N LYS A 3 1.93 6.28 -24.29
CA LYS A 3 2.65 7.40 -23.66
C LYS A 3 2.07 7.78 -22.29
N ALA A 4 0.75 7.98 -22.24
CA ALA A 4 0.03 8.28 -20.99
C ALA A 4 0.20 7.18 -19.93
N LYS A 5 0.22 5.90 -20.33
CA LYS A 5 0.49 4.78 -19.41
C LYS A 5 1.90 4.88 -18.82
N GLN A 6 2.90 5.13 -19.66
CA GLN A 6 4.30 5.19 -19.25
C GLN A 6 4.56 6.36 -18.30
N GLU A 7 4.03 7.53 -18.61
CA GLU A 7 4.14 8.75 -17.77
C GLU A 7 3.50 8.54 -16.39
N LEU A 8 2.28 7.97 -16.35
CA LEU A 8 1.61 7.65 -15.09
C LEU A 8 2.36 6.59 -14.29
N THR A 9 2.85 5.56 -14.95
CA THR A 9 3.59 4.48 -14.30
C THR A 9 4.87 5.02 -13.67
N GLY A 10 5.65 5.81 -14.40
CA GLY A 10 6.87 6.44 -13.90
C GLY A 10 6.61 7.37 -12.71
N SER A 11 5.56 8.19 -12.80
CA SER A 11 5.17 9.08 -11.69
C SER A 11 4.78 8.31 -10.43
N LEU A 12 4.00 7.23 -10.58
CA LEU A 12 3.61 6.36 -9.46
C LEU A 12 4.81 5.58 -8.89
N GLN A 13 5.82 5.29 -9.71
CA GLN A 13 7.02 4.58 -9.29
C GLN A 13 7.86 5.40 -8.31
N TYR A 14 7.90 6.73 -8.48
CA TYR A 14 8.48 7.63 -7.46
C TYR A 14 7.68 7.59 -6.16
N LEU A 15 6.36 7.53 -6.24
CA LEU A 15 5.49 7.52 -5.07
C LEU A 15 5.63 6.23 -4.24
N CYS A 16 6.00 5.11 -4.87
CA CYS A 16 6.28 3.85 -4.19
C CYS A 16 7.40 3.93 -3.13
N LEU A 17 8.27 4.94 -3.18
CA LEU A 17 9.31 5.15 -2.16
C LEU A 17 8.71 5.48 -0.78
N THR A 18 7.59 6.20 -0.74
CA THR A 18 6.90 6.58 0.51
C THR A 18 5.62 5.79 0.75
N ARG A 19 5.09 5.14 -0.29
CA ARG A 19 3.84 4.39 -0.27
C ARG A 19 4.04 2.97 -0.80
N LEU A 20 4.56 2.11 0.07
CA LEU A 20 4.85 0.70 -0.23
C LEU A 20 3.58 -0.13 -0.53
N ASP A 21 2.43 0.32 -0.02
CA ASP A 21 1.11 -0.28 -0.20
C ASP A 21 0.66 -0.40 -1.66
N ILE A 22 1.19 0.45 -2.56
CA ILE A 22 0.85 0.42 -3.99
C ILE A 22 1.90 -0.27 -4.88
N VAL A 23 3.02 -0.72 -4.32
CA VAL A 23 4.16 -1.28 -5.08
C VAL A 23 3.74 -2.48 -5.91
N VAL A 24 3.03 -3.43 -5.30
CA VAL A 24 2.59 -4.66 -5.96
C VAL A 24 1.59 -4.37 -7.10
N PRO A 25 0.47 -3.65 -6.86
CA PRO A 25 -0.47 -3.37 -7.94
C PRO A 25 0.14 -2.53 -9.06
N LEU A 26 1.05 -1.59 -8.77
CA LEU A 26 1.77 -0.84 -9.79
C LEU A 26 2.66 -1.74 -10.64
N LYS A 27 3.46 -2.61 -10.01
CA LYS A 27 4.31 -3.59 -10.72
C LYS A 27 3.48 -4.48 -11.65
N MET A 28 2.31 -4.93 -11.21
CA MET A 28 1.42 -5.73 -12.07
C MET A 28 0.89 -4.91 -13.26
N CYS A 29 0.47 -3.66 -13.05
CA CYS A 29 0.02 -2.78 -14.13
C CYS A 29 1.13 -2.46 -15.15
N ALA A 30 2.38 -2.33 -14.68
CA ALA A 30 3.55 -2.05 -15.53
C ALA A 30 3.91 -3.21 -16.47
N LYS A 31 3.69 -4.47 -16.05
CA LYS A 31 3.99 -5.67 -16.86
C LYS A 31 3.02 -5.89 -18.02
N VAL A 32 1.77 -5.45 -17.88
CA VAL A 32 0.73 -5.63 -18.92
C VAL A 32 0.97 -4.66 -20.08
N LYS A 33 0.51 -4.97 -21.30
CA LYS A 33 0.55 -4.02 -22.43
C LYS A 33 -0.35 -2.81 -22.18
N ALA A 34 -0.19 -1.75 -22.97
CA ALA A 34 -1.02 -0.55 -22.86
C ALA A 34 -2.42 -0.80 -23.46
N THR A 35 -3.35 -1.20 -22.61
CA THR A 35 -4.78 -1.37 -22.91
C THR A 35 -5.62 -0.43 -22.06
N GLU A 36 -6.89 -0.23 -22.44
CA GLU A 36 -7.85 0.55 -21.64
C GLU A 36 -8.00 0.00 -20.22
N GLU A 37 -8.01 -1.32 -20.07
CA GLU A 37 -8.07 -2.00 -18.77
C GLU A 37 -6.85 -1.70 -17.90
N SER A 38 -5.64 -1.67 -18.49
CA SER A 38 -4.42 -1.33 -17.77
C SER A 38 -4.43 0.14 -17.30
N LEU A 39 -5.00 1.04 -18.11
CA LEU A 39 -5.18 2.45 -17.74
C LEU A 39 -6.26 2.61 -16.66
N ALA A 40 -7.35 1.85 -16.74
CA ALA A 40 -8.38 1.82 -15.71
C ALA A 40 -7.82 1.34 -14.36
N SER A 41 -6.93 0.34 -14.38
CA SER A 41 -6.24 -0.16 -13.19
C SER A 41 -5.31 0.90 -12.58
N LEU A 42 -4.52 1.62 -13.40
CA LEU A 42 -3.72 2.75 -12.92
C LEU A 42 -4.59 3.87 -12.33
N LYS A 43 -5.74 4.19 -12.95
CA LYS A 43 -6.70 5.16 -12.40
C LYS A 43 -7.24 4.71 -11.04
N ARG A 44 -7.47 3.41 -10.83
CA ARG A 44 -7.88 2.86 -9.52
C ARG A 44 -6.79 3.08 -8.47
N ILE A 45 -5.51 2.91 -8.81
CA ILE A 45 -4.38 3.22 -7.91
C ILE A 45 -4.39 4.70 -7.54
N ILE A 46 -4.53 5.60 -8.52
CA ILE A 46 -4.58 7.05 -8.26
C ILE A 46 -5.78 7.42 -7.37
N ARG A 47 -6.94 6.81 -7.61
CA ARG A 47 -8.13 7.00 -6.76
C ARG A 47 -7.88 6.51 -5.33
N TYR A 48 -7.22 5.37 -5.18
CA TYR A 48 -6.81 4.85 -3.88
C TYR A 48 -5.86 5.81 -3.15
N LEU A 49 -4.92 6.44 -3.86
CA LEU A 49 -3.99 7.42 -3.30
C LEU A 49 -4.66 8.72 -2.85
N ARG A 50 -5.70 9.20 -3.54
CA ARG A 50 -6.48 10.38 -3.11
C ARG A 50 -7.14 10.17 -1.76
N THR A 51 -7.48 8.93 -1.41
CA THR A 51 -8.05 8.61 -0.12
C THR A 51 -6.93 8.47 0.91
N ARG A 52 -6.78 9.47 1.79
CA ARG A 52 -5.94 9.33 2.98
C ARG A 52 -6.58 8.32 3.93
N ARG A 53 -6.05 7.10 3.95
CA ARG A 53 -6.32 6.13 5.02
C ARG A 53 -5.24 6.27 6.07
N ALA A 54 -5.40 7.25 6.95
CA ALA A 54 -4.82 7.11 8.28
C ALA A 54 -5.79 6.23 9.08
N LEU A 55 -5.29 5.15 9.68
CA LEU A 55 -6.01 4.52 10.78
C LEU A 55 -5.99 5.52 11.94
N MET A 56 -7.04 6.33 12.03
CA MET A 56 -7.20 7.29 13.11
C MET A 56 -7.93 6.61 14.25
N TYR A 57 -7.19 6.30 15.32
CA TYR A 57 -7.81 5.93 16.59
C TYR A 57 -8.23 7.21 17.32
N LYS A 58 -9.54 7.37 17.54
CA LYS A 58 -10.09 8.45 18.37
C LYS A 58 -10.67 7.82 19.63
N ASN A 59 -10.01 8.06 20.76
CA ASN A 59 -10.56 7.66 22.06
C ASN A 59 -11.84 8.47 22.31
N ARG A 60 -12.99 7.80 22.39
CA ARG A 60 -14.30 8.42 22.63
C ARG A 60 -14.67 8.47 24.12
N SER A 61 -13.87 7.83 24.97
CA SER A 61 -14.06 7.88 26.41
C SER A 61 -13.38 9.13 26.97
N HIS A 62 -14.17 9.98 27.64
CA HIS A 62 -13.66 11.08 28.45
C HIS A 62 -12.98 10.59 29.75
N GLU A 63 -13.00 9.27 30.02
CA GLU A 63 -12.57 8.65 31.29
C GLU A 63 -11.22 7.91 31.22
N PHE A 64 -10.60 7.75 30.05
CA PHE A 64 -9.29 7.09 29.98
C PHE A 64 -8.18 8.00 30.54
N LYS A 65 -7.83 7.80 31.81
CA LYS A 65 -6.74 8.51 32.53
C LYS A 65 -5.35 7.86 32.34
N GLY A 66 -5.24 6.81 31.52
CA GLY A 66 -4.01 6.06 31.29
C GLY A 66 -3.17 6.57 30.10
N LYS A 67 -1.94 6.06 29.96
CA LYS A 67 -1.09 6.31 28.79
C LYS A 67 -1.49 5.35 27.67
N LEU A 68 -1.84 5.89 26.49
CA LEU A 68 -2.09 5.10 25.29
C LEU A 68 -0.76 4.58 24.72
N ILE A 69 -0.55 3.27 24.71
CA ILE A 69 0.67 2.64 24.18
C ILE A 69 0.29 1.77 22.98
N LEU A 70 0.89 2.10 21.84
CA LEU A 70 0.82 1.31 20.63
C LEU A 70 2.02 0.38 20.57
N THR A 71 1.80 -0.92 20.70
CA THR A 71 2.83 -1.96 20.53
C THR A 71 2.62 -2.67 19.20
N ALA A 72 3.67 -2.78 18.39
CA ALA A 72 3.63 -3.48 17.12
C ALA A 72 4.70 -4.58 17.09
N TRP A 73 4.30 -5.77 16.65
CA TRP A 73 5.19 -6.88 16.35
C TRP A 73 5.23 -7.08 14.83
N SER A 74 6.43 -7.35 14.30
CA SER A 74 6.66 -7.63 12.89
C SER A 74 7.33 -8.99 12.79
N ASP A 75 6.83 -9.84 11.90
CA ASP A 75 7.43 -11.11 11.55
C ASP A 75 7.71 -11.15 10.06
N SER A 76 8.75 -11.87 9.63
CA SER A 76 9.13 -11.96 8.22
C SER A 76 9.67 -13.35 7.86
N ASP A 77 8.96 -14.04 6.97
CA ASP A 77 9.33 -15.37 6.47
C ASP A 77 10.00 -15.30 5.10
N TRP A 78 11.13 -16.00 4.93
CA TRP A 78 11.95 -16.02 3.70
C TRP A 78 11.73 -17.26 2.80
N ALA A 79 10.52 -17.84 2.72
CA ALA A 79 10.38 -19.07 1.92
C ALA A 79 8.97 -19.34 1.36
N SER A 80 8.48 -18.50 0.45
CA SER A 80 7.28 -18.82 -0.34
C SER A 80 7.65 -19.56 -1.64
N PHE A 81 6.91 -20.63 -1.96
CA PHE A 81 7.12 -21.42 -3.18
C PHE A 81 6.56 -20.68 -4.42
N GLY A 82 7.42 -20.38 -5.40
CA GLY A 82 7.04 -19.82 -6.71
C GLY A 82 7.37 -18.34 -6.92
N ASP A 83 7.47 -17.53 -5.87
CA ASP A 83 8.02 -16.17 -5.93
C ASP A 83 8.96 -15.98 -4.72
N ARG A 84 10.18 -15.49 -4.94
CA ARG A 84 11.20 -15.27 -3.89
C ARG A 84 10.87 -14.07 -2.99
N ARG A 85 9.59 -13.86 -2.69
CA ARG A 85 9.13 -12.74 -1.87
C ARG A 85 9.07 -13.19 -0.43
N SER A 86 9.72 -12.41 0.43
CA SER A 86 9.49 -12.48 1.86
C SER A 86 8.04 -12.10 2.15
N ILE A 87 7.38 -12.85 3.01
CA ILE A 87 6.05 -12.52 3.52
C ILE A 87 6.27 -11.86 4.88
N SER A 88 5.86 -10.60 5.05
CA SER A 88 5.92 -9.90 6.33
C SER A 88 4.54 -9.82 6.98
N GLY A 89 4.41 -10.30 8.21
CA GLY A 89 3.23 -10.13 9.06
C GLY A 89 3.43 -8.99 10.05
N ILE A 90 2.34 -8.27 10.37
CA ILE A 90 2.36 -7.23 11.41
C ILE A 90 1.17 -7.44 12.33
N VAL A 91 1.41 -7.42 13.64
CA VAL A 91 0.38 -7.41 14.68
C VAL A 91 0.47 -6.10 15.44
N ILE A 92 -0.65 -5.40 15.61
CA ILE A 92 -0.73 -4.12 16.32
C ILE A 92 -1.65 -4.31 17.52
N ASN A 93 -1.15 -3.98 18.71
CA ASN A 93 -1.92 -3.94 19.94
C ASN A 93 -1.91 -2.51 20.49
N LEU A 94 -3.06 -2.09 21.01
CA LEU A 94 -3.31 -0.79 21.59
C LEU A 94 -3.92 -1.03 22.98
N ASN A 95 -3.27 -0.54 24.03
CA ASN A 95 -3.74 -0.72 25.41
C ASN A 95 -4.49 0.50 25.97
#